data_AF-A0A1V4YW15-F1
#
_entry.id   AF-A0A1V4YW15-F1
#
_cell.length_a   1.000
_cell.length_b   1.000
_cell.length_c   1.000
_cell.angle_alpha   90.00
_cell.angle_beta   90.00
_cell.angle_gamma   90.00
#
_symmetry.space_group_name_H-M   'P 1'
#
loop_
_entity.id
_entity.type
_entity.pdbx_description
1 polymer ?
#
loop_
_entity_poly.entity_id
_entity_poly.type
_entity_poly.pdbx_seq_one_letter_code
_entity_poly.pdbx_strand_id
1 'polypeptide(L)'
;MINIKISNNRKEVVFMDTKNRILETAFKLFLKKGFDNVSLNEIKKESKVATGGFYHYFSSREILLVEVIDKYIFNFFNRTLERIRDYDDTPKEKLKMVILQIIGYDSTTHEITQLCETCEVIDYRNLHLLYLGSLQNNEMIVEHYTEFHSSLIGLIKDLIDEGKIQGEIRKDLDSHELSIFIHSIIDGTLLLWIEFPELSLGKTMESNIDRVWDLMKC
;
A
#
# COMPACT_ATOMS: atom_id res chain seq x y z
N MET A 1 33.51 -11.72 -20.71
CA MET A 1 34.34 -12.00 -19.52
C MET A 1 34.80 -10.68 -18.93
N ILE A 2 34.14 -10.22 -17.86
CA ILE A 2 34.67 -9.18 -16.97
C ILE A 2 34.47 -9.71 -15.57
N ASN A 3 35.61 -9.85 -14.88
CA ASN A 3 35.78 -10.49 -13.59
C ASN A 3 35.70 -9.38 -12.53
N ILE A 4 34.68 -9.38 -11.67
CA ILE A 4 34.61 -8.47 -10.52
C ILE A 4 34.70 -9.31 -9.25
N LYS A 5 35.73 -8.97 -8.47
CA LYS A 5 36.21 -9.64 -7.26
C LYS A 5 35.11 -9.80 -6.22
N ILE A 6 35.07 -11.00 -5.64
CA ILE A 6 34.41 -11.30 -4.38
C ILE A 6 35.15 -10.49 -3.29
N SER A 7 34.47 -9.53 -2.66
CA SER A 7 34.94 -8.88 -1.42
C SER A 7 33.94 -9.13 -0.30
N ASN A 8 34.47 -9.62 0.82
CA ASN A 8 33.80 -9.95 2.09
C ASN A 8 32.67 -8.98 2.47
N ASN A 9 31.43 -9.47 2.51
CA ASN A 9 30.31 -8.74 3.09
C ASN A 9 30.15 -9.16 4.55
N ARG A 10 30.80 -8.45 5.47
CA ARG A 10 30.37 -8.44 6.88
C ARG A 10 28.96 -7.85 6.88
N LYS A 11 27.96 -8.61 7.33
CA LYS A 11 26.64 -8.08 7.63
C LYS A 11 26.81 -6.98 8.67
N GLU A 12 26.78 -5.71 8.25
CA GLU A 12 26.52 -4.60 9.16
C GLU A 12 25.11 -4.84 9.72
N VAL A 13 25.04 -5.18 11.01
CA VAL A 13 23.77 -5.15 11.72
C VAL A 13 23.43 -3.67 11.89
N VAL A 14 22.63 -3.13 10.98
CA VAL A 14 22.03 -1.81 11.13
C VAL A 14 21.21 -1.85 12.42
N PHE A 15 21.65 -1.10 13.44
CA PHE A 15 20.94 -1.05 14.71
C PHE A 15 19.65 -0.27 14.48
N MET A 16 18.50 -0.97 14.46
CA MET A 16 17.20 -0.33 14.33
C MET A 16 17.01 0.67 15.47
N ASP A 17 16.80 1.94 15.11
CA ASP A 17 16.54 3.02 16.07
C ASP A 17 15.36 2.64 16.99
N THR A 18 15.39 3.11 18.24
CA THR A 18 14.36 2.75 19.23
C THR A 18 12.96 3.17 18.79
N LYS A 19 12.82 4.32 18.13
CA LYS A 19 11.53 4.75 17.56
C LYS A 19 11.04 3.75 16.53
N ASN A 20 11.91 3.35 15.60
CA ASN A 20 11.56 2.41 14.53
C ASN A 20 11.22 1.02 15.07
N ARG A 21 11.92 0.55 16.10
CA ARG A 21 11.58 -0.72 16.77
C ARG A 21 10.20 -0.68 17.42
N ILE A 22 9.82 0.44 18.03
CA ILE A 22 8.47 0.63 18.58
C ILE A 22 7.43 0.60 17.45
N LEU A 23 7.65 1.37 16.38
CA LEU A 23 6.74 1.43 15.22
C LEU A 23 6.54 0.04 14.59
N GLU A 24 7.62 -0.71 14.37
CA GLU A 24 7.53 -2.05 13.79
C GLU A 24 6.81 -3.03 14.70
N THR A 25 7.08 -2.97 16.00
CA THR A 25 6.37 -3.80 17.00
C THR A 25 4.89 -3.48 17.01
N ALA A 26 4.53 -2.20 17.03
CA ALA A 26 3.16 -1.74 17.02
C ALA A 26 2.43 -2.17 15.74
N PHE A 27 3.05 -1.98 14.58
CA PHE A 27 2.51 -2.40 13.29
C PHE A 27 2.16 -3.89 13.26
N LYS A 28 3.10 -4.76 13.70
CA LYS A 28 2.87 -6.21 13.78
C LYS A 28 1.74 -6.56 14.74
N LEU A 29 1.70 -5.93 15.90
CA LEU A 29 0.63 -6.17 16.87
C LEU A 29 -0.73 -5.72 16.34
N PHE A 30 -0.81 -4.55 15.70
CA PHE A 30 -2.05 -4.03 15.11
C PHE A 30 -2.55 -4.92 13.96
N LEU A 31 -1.66 -5.41 13.09
CA LEU A 31 -2.05 -6.36 12.05
C LEU A 31 -2.57 -7.69 12.62
N LYS A 32 -1.94 -8.19 13.70
CA LYS A 32 -2.27 -9.50 14.27
C LYS A 32 -3.53 -9.48 15.14
N LYS A 33 -3.78 -8.37 15.84
CA LYS A 33 -4.81 -8.30 16.89
C LYS A 33 -5.87 -7.22 16.63
N GLY A 34 -5.70 -6.39 15.62
CA GLY A 34 -6.46 -5.16 15.45
C GLY A 34 -5.99 -4.07 16.41
N PHE A 35 -6.23 -2.81 16.03
CA PHE A 35 -5.84 -1.65 16.84
C PHE A 35 -6.41 -1.74 18.27
N ASP A 36 -7.72 -1.96 18.39
CA ASP A 36 -8.45 -1.91 19.67
C ASP A 36 -7.95 -2.88 20.74
N ASN A 37 -7.45 -4.04 20.34
CA ASN A 37 -7.03 -5.09 21.25
C ASN A 37 -5.57 -4.98 21.71
N VAL A 38 -4.83 -3.97 21.28
CA VAL A 38 -3.40 -3.80 21.61
C VAL A 38 -3.22 -2.70 22.64
N SER A 39 -2.50 -2.98 23.73
CA SER A 39 -2.20 -1.98 24.78
C SER A 39 -0.80 -1.37 24.62
N LEU A 40 -0.61 -0.14 25.10
CA LEU A 40 0.73 0.49 25.17
C LEU A 40 1.71 -0.34 26.02
N ASN A 41 1.24 -1.01 27.07
CA ASN A 41 2.08 -1.86 27.91
C ASN A 41 2.58 -3.10 27.15
N GLU A 42 1.73 -3.67 26.31
CA GLU A 42 2.11 -4.78 25.43
C GLU A 42 3.15 -4.33 24.41
N ILE A 43 2.92 -3.20 23.73
CA ILE A 43 3.88 -2.66 22.75
C ILE A 43 5.24 -2.41 23.42
N LYS A 44 5.27 -1.76 24.59
CA LYS A 44 6.51 -1.51 25.34
C LYS A 44 7.26 -2.79 25.69
N LYS A 45 6.53 -3.81 26.13
CA LYS A 45 7.08 -5.12 26.52
C LYS A 45 7.70 -5.81 25.30
N GLU A 46 6.96 -5.89 24.20
CA GLU A 46 7.40 -6.57 22.97
C GLU A 46 8.54 -5.80 22.28
N SER A 47 8.51 -4.45 22.32
CA SER A 47 9.56 -3.60 21.74
C SER A 47 10.79 -3.44 22.66
N LYS A 48 10.78 -4.07 23.84
CA LYS A 48 11.84 -4.05 24.86
C LYS A 48 12.29 -2.62 25.21
N VAL A 49 11.34 -1.70 25.39
CA VAL A 49 11.62 -0.30 25.77
C VAL A 49 11.08 0.00 27.17
N ALA A 50 11.84 0.75 27.96
CA ALA A 50 11.37 1.22 29.26
C ALA A 50 10.23 2.25 29.09
N THR A 51 9.32 2.33 30.07
CA THR A 51 8.17 3.25 30.03
C THR A 51 8.57 4.70 29.77
N GLY A 52 9.58 5.22 30.46
CA GLY A 52 10.07 6.59 30.23
C GLY A 52 10.64 6.80 28.82
N GLY A 53 11.32 5.78 28.27
CA GLY A 53 11.86 5.81 26.91
C GLY A 53 10.77 5.77 25.83
N PHE A 54 9.65 5.09 26.09
CA PHE A 54 8.51 5.06 25.16
C PHE A 54 7.86 6.43 25.03
N TYR A 55 7.53 7.08 26.16
CA TYR A 55 6.85 8.37 26.18
C TYR A 55 7.72 9.53 25.68
N HIS A 56 9.02 9.32 25.48
CA HIS A 56 9.87 10.25 24.74
C HIS A 56 9.49 10.32 23.25
N TYR A 57 9.00 9.22 22.67
CA TYR A 57 8.65 9.13 21.24
C TYR A 57 7.16 9.25 20.98
N PHE A 58 6.31 8.62 21.80
CA PHE A 58 4.87 8.53 21.56
C PHE A 58 4.10 8.90 22.82
N SER A 59 3.31 9.96 22.74
CA SER A 59 2.48 10.45 23.84
C SER A 59 1.17 9.67 24.00
N SER A 60 0.67 9.01 22.94
CA SER A 60 -0.56 8.21 22.98
C SER A 60 -0.55 7.03 22.00
N ARG A 61 -1.55 6.13 22.10
CA ARG A 61 -1.71 4.99 21.18
C ARG A 61 -2.17 5.46 19.80
N GLU A 62 -2.96 6.52 19.76
CA GLU A 62 -3.52 7.14 18.56
C GLU A 62 -2.42 7.81 17.75
N ILE A 63 -1.52 8.57 18.38
CA ILE A 63 -0.36 9.17 17.71
C ILE A 63 0.56 8.06 17.16
N LEU A 64 0.77 6.99 17.93
CA LEU A 64 1.50 5.83 17.44
C LEU A 64 0.83 5.16 16.24
N LEU A 65 -0.50 5.08 16.21
CA LEU A 65 -1.24 4.54 15.06
C LEU A 65 -1.01 5.41 13.82
N VAL A 66 -1.16 6.73 13.93
CA VAL A 66 -0.93 7.66 12.80
C VAL A 66 0.47 7.42 12.21
N GLU A 67 1.51 7.45 13.05
CA GLU A 67 2.87 7.23 12.58
C GLU A 67 3.12 5.83 12.00
N VAL A 68 2.43 4.80 12.49
CA VAL A 68 2.48 3.45 11.92
C VAL A 68 1.85 3.42 10.53
N ILE A 69 0.66 3.99 10.36
CA ILE A 69 -0.07 4.02 9.08
C ILE A 69 0.73 4.84 8.06
N ASP A 70 1.23 6.01 8.45
CA ASP A 70 2.06 6.85 7.59
C ASP A 70 3.33 6.12 7.14
N LYS A 71 4.04 5.52 8.10
CA LYS A 71 5.32 4.88 7.82
C LYS A 71 5.19 3.65 6.93
N TYR A 72 4.20 2.80 7.18
CA TYR A 72 4.13 1.47 6.56
C TYR A 72 3.12 1.38 5.42
N ILE A 73 2.05 2.18 5.44
CA ILE A 73 0.97 2.11 4.44
C ILE A 73 1.12 3.27 3.45
N PHE A 74 0.98 4.52 3.90
CA PHE A 74 1.01 5.67 2.99
C PHE A 74 2.36 5.84 2.29
N ASN A 75 3.49 5.68 3.00
CA ASN A 75 4.80 5.71 2.35
C ASN A 75 4.98 4.61 1.29
N PHE A 76 4.39 3.43 1.50
CA PHE A 76 4.43 2.37 0.49
C PHE A 76 3.61 2.76 -0.73
N PHE A 77 2.36 3.16 -0.50
CA PHE A 77 1.44 3.60 -1.55
C PHE A 77 1.99 4.77 -2.37
N ASN A 78 2.47 5.83 -1.72
CA ASN A 78 3.02 7.00 -2.39
C ASN A 78 4.26 6.66 -3.23
N ARG A 79 5.16 5.82 -2.71
CA ARG A 79 6.32 5.36 -3.50
C ARG A 79 5.91 4.52 -4.70
N THR A 80 4.85 3.74 -4.60
CA THR A 80 4.30 2.98 -5.72
C THR A 80 3.74 3.92 -6.80
N LEU A 81 3.01 4.97 -6.41
CA LEU A 81 2.53 6.01 -7.33
C LEU A 81 3.67 6.80 -7.98
N GLU A 82 4.75 7.09 -7.25
CA GLU A 82 5.90 7.81 -7.80
C GLU A 82 6.63 6.96 -8.85
N ARG A 83 6.90 5.69 -8.54
CA ARG A 83 7.67 4.80 -9.42
C ARG A 83 7.00 4.51 -10.75
N ILE A 84 5.67 4.44 -10.78
CA ILE A 84 4.96 4.07 -12.01
C ILE A 84 5.01 5.17 -13.07
N ARG A 85 5.22 6.43 -12.67
CA ARG A 85 5.35 7.55 -13.62
C ARG A 85 6.57 7.41 -14.52
N ASP A 86 7.65 6.83 -13.99
CA ASP A 86 8.90 6.60 -14.71
C ASP A 86 9.00 5.20 -15.34
N TYR A 87 7.95 4.37 -15.21
CA TYR A 87 7.93 3.03 -15.77
C TYR A 87 7.67 3.08 -17.28
N ASP A 88 8.51 2.42 -18.08
CA ASP A 88 8.43 2.42 -19.54
C ASP A 88 7.60 1.23 -20.04
N ASP A 89 6.29 1.43 -20.16
CA ASP A 89 5.33 0.44 -20.63
C ASP A 89 4.07 1.12 -21.19
N THR A 90 3.11 0.35 -21.69
CA THR A 90 1.81 0.86 -22.15
C THR A 90 1.00 1.44 -20.99
N PRO A 91 0.11 2.41 -21.24
CA PRO A 91 -0.75 2.97 -20.20
C PRO A 91 -1.60 1.92 -19.47
N LYS A 92 -2.05 0.89 -20.21
CA LYS A 92 -2.78 -0.25 -19.66
C LYS A 92 -1.96 -1.03 -18.64
N GLU A 93 -0.72 -1.38 -19.00
CA GLU A 93 0.14 -2.18 -18.12
C GLU A 93 0.62 -1.36 -16.93
N LYS A 94 0.87 -0.05 -17.09
CA LYS A 94 1.11 0.86 -15.95
C LYS A 94 -0.08 0.87 -14.98
N LEU A 95 -1.31 0.98 -15.49
CA LEU A 95 -2.54 0.95 -14.70
C LEU A 95 -2.67 -0.38 -13.95
N LYS A 96 -2.49 -1.50 -14.64
CA LYS A 96 -2.53 -2.84 -14.02
C LYS A 96 -1.47 -2.96 -12.92
N MET A 97 -0.24 -2.55 -13.20
CA MET A 97 0.87 -2.67 -12.26
C MET A 97 0.66 -1.85 -10.98
N VAL A 98 0.26 -0.58 -11.11
CA VAL A 98 0.05 0.28 -9.93
C VAL A 98 -1.09 -0.25 -9.05
N ILE A 99 -2.19 -0.69 -9.64
CA ILE A 99 -3.35 -1.20 -8.89
C ILE A 99 -2.99 -2.51 -8.18
N LEU A 100 -2.36 -3.45 -8.89
CA LEU A 100 -1.97 -4.73 -8.29
C LEU A 100 -0.99 -4.54 -7.14
N GLN A 101 0.00 -3.64 -7.26
CA GLN A 101 0.92 -3.35 -6.17
C GLN A 101 0.23 -2.71 -4.96
N ILE A 102 -0.69 -1.76 -5.18
CA ILE A 102 -1.43 -1.09 -4.09
C ILE A 102 -2.28 -2.10 -3.30
N ILE A 103 -3.00 -2.99 -3.98
CA ILE A 103 -3.82 -4.01 -3.30
C ILE A 103 -3.00 -5.16 -2.71
N GLY A 104 -1.68 -5.15 -2.87
CA GLY A 104 -0.79 -6.16 -2.33
C GLY A 104 -0.69 -7.44 -3.15
N TYR A 105 -1.05 -7.39 -4.42
CA TYR A 105 -0.85 -8.48 -5.35
C TYR A 105 0.44 -8.28 -6.14
N ASP A 106 1.40 -9.17 -5.91
CA ASP A 106 2.62 -9.27 -6.70
C ASP A 106 2.60 -10.59 -7.50
N SER A 107 2.56 -10.51 -8.82
CA SER A 107 2.61 -11.66 -9.71
C SER A 107 4.00 -12.32 -9.79
N THR A 108 5.03 -11.69 -9.21
CA THR A 108 6.44 -12.11 -9.27
C THR A 108 7.01 -12.56 -7.93
N THR A 109 6.46 -12.12 -6.81
CA THR A 109 6.92 -12.54 -5.48
C THR A 109 5.88 -13.39 -4.78
N HIS A 110 6.31 -14.56 -4.31
CA HIS A 110 5.53 -15.39 -3.39
C HIS A 110 5.35 -14.63 -2.06
N GLU A 111 4.39 -13.69 -2.00
CA GLU A 111 3.87 -13.08 -0.77
C GLU A 111 4.85 -12.18 0.02
N ILE A 112 5.68 -11.34 -0.62
CA ILE A 112 6.55 -10.42 0.13
C ILE A 112 6.63 -9.01 -0.50
N THR A 113 5.83 -8.09 0.01
CA THR A 113 6.30 -6.69 0.12
C THR A 113 6.89 -6.54 1.51
N GLN A 114 8.19 -6.30 1.57
CA GLN A 114 8.86 -6.01 2.83
C GLN A 114 8.48 -4.60 3.30
N LEU A 115 7.33 -4.46 3.96
CA LEU A 115 6.97 -3.20 4.64
C LEU A 115 7.80 -3.03 5.91
N CYS A 116 8.32 -4.11 6.51
CA CYS A 116 9.11 -4.07 7.74
C CYS A 116 10.45 -4.82 7.63
N GLU A 117 11.49 -4.30 8.30
CA GLU A 117 12.88 -4.78 8.14
C GLU A 117 13.09 -6.25 8.53
N THR A 118 12.20 -6.84 9.33
CA THR A 118 12.36 -8.21 9.87
C THR A 118 11.45 -9.31 9.28
N CYS A 119 10.64 -9.01 8.26
CA CYS A 119 9.68 -9.88 7.53
C CYS A 119 9.18 -11.18 8.21
N GLU A 120 7.94 -11.11 8.71
CA GLU A 120 6.95 -12.20 8.59
C GLU A 120 6.06 -11.89 7.36
N VAL A 121 5.39 -12.89 6.79
CA VAL A 121 4.39 -12.70 5.71
C VAL A 121 3.31 -11.73 6.22
N ILE A 122 3.06 -10.65 5.48
CA ILE A 122 2.02 -9.67 5.82
C ILE A 122 0.69 -10.15 5.27
N ASP A 123 -0.27 -10.36 6.15
CA ASP A 123 -1.66 -10.58 5.75
C ASP A 123 -2.24 -9.26 5.22
N TYR A 124 -2.32 -9.14 3.90
CA TYR A 124 -2.85 -7.97 3.22
C TYR A 124 -4.31 -7.69 3.54
N ARG A 125 -5.09 -8.69 3.97
CA ARG A 125 -6.47 -8.46 4.38
C ARG A 125 -6.49 -7.67 5.68
N ASN A 126 -5.68 -8.08 6.65
CA ASN A 126 -5.54 -7.35 7.91
C ASN A 126 -4.92 -5.96 7.71
N LEU A 127 -4.02 -5.79 6.74
CA LEU A 127 -3.50 -4.48 6.35
C LEU A 127 -4.63 -3.55 5.88
N HIS A 128 -5.46 -4.01 4.95
CA HIS A 128 -6.58 -3.20 4.43
C HIS A 128 -7.66 -2.96 5.48
N LEU A 129 -7.95 -3.93 6.35
CA LEU A 129 -8.88 -3.74 7.47
C LEU A 129 -8.34 -2.74 8.50
N LEU A 130 -7.04 -2.77 8.80
CA LEU A 130 -6.40 -1.78 9.67
C LEU A 130 -6.45 -0.38 9.02
N TYR A 131 -6.14 -0.29 7.73
CA TYR A 131 -6.20 0.96 6.96
C TYR A 131 -7.60 1.57 6.96
N LEU A 132 -8.62 0.82 6.51
CA LEU A 132 -10.01 1.30 6.49
C LEU A 132 -10.56 1.56 7.90
N GLY A 133 -10.26 0.67 8.85
CA GLY A 133 -10.69 0.82 10.25
C GLY A 133 -10.03 1.99 10.98
N SER A 134 -8.91 2.52 10.48
CA SER A 134 -8.24 3.69 11.05
C SER A 134 -8.93 5.02 10.69
N LEU A 135 -9.76 5.04 9.65
CA LEU A 135 -10.47 6.24 9.18
C LEU A 135 -11.49 6.78 10.19
N GLN A 136 -12.05 5.92 11.04
CA GLN A 136 -13.01 6.34 12.08
C GLN A 136 -12.34 7.02 13.29
N ASN A 137 -11.00 6.95 13.39
CA ASN A 137 -10.29 7.21 14.64
C ASN A 137 -9.43 8.47 14.64
N ASN A 138 -9.12 9.06 13.48
CA ASN A 138 -8.19 10.19 13.41
C ASN A 138 -8.35 11.03 12.12
N GLU A 139 -8.52 12.36 12.28
CA GLU A 139 -8.65 13.30 11.16
C GLU A 139 -7.41 13.33 10.26
N MET A 140 -6.19 13.25 10.81
CA MET A 140 -4.96 13.25 10.00
C MET A 140 -4.88 12.02 9.08
N ILE A 141 -5.39 10.87 9.54
CA ILE A 141 -5.44 9.66 8.70
C ILE A 141 -6.45 9.84 7.56
N VAL A 142 -7.60 10.48 7.84
CA VAL A 142 -8.61 10.80 6.82
C VAL A 142 -8.06 11.77 5.77
N GLU A 143 -7.28 12.77 6.19
CA GLU A 143 -6.59 13.69 5.29
C GLU A 143 -5.62 12.94 4.37
N HIS A 144 -4.69 12.16 4.93
CA HIS A 144 -3.74 11.37 4.13
C HIS A 144 -4.44 10.34 3.22
N TYR A 145 -5.54 9.72 3.67
CA TYR A 145 -6.37 8.85 2.84
C TYR A 145 -6.91 9.61 1.64
N THR A 146 -7.50 10.78 1.87
CA THR A 146 -8.10 11.60 0.81
C THR A 146 -7.04 12.07 -0.20
N GLU A 147 -5.87 12.48 0.27
CA GLU A 147 -4.74 12.88 -0.57
C GLU A 147 -4.21 11.74 -1.44
N PHE A 148 -4.03 10.55 -0.85
CA PHE A 148 -3.60 9.37 -1.58
C PHE A 148 -4.61 8.98 -2.67
N HIS A 149 -5.90 8.88 -2.32
CA HIS A 149 -6.94 8.51 -3.28
C HIS A 149 -7.09 9.56 -4.39
N SER A 150 -6.97 10.86 -4.06
CA SER A 150 -6.94 11.94 -5.07
C SER A 150 -5.76 11.79 -6.02
N SER A 151 -4.58 11.45 -5.50
CA SER A 151 -3.37 11.22 -6.30
C SER A 151 -3.48 10.00 -7.21
N LEU A 152 -4.10 8.91 -6.72
CA LEU A 152 -4.37 7.72 -7.50
C LEU A 152 -5.37 8.02 -8.64
N ILE A 153 -6.47 8.72 -8.35
CA ILE A 153 -7.45 9.14 -9.37
C ILE A 153 -6.78 10.01 -10.44
N GLY A 154 -5.91 10.94 -10.02
CA GLY A 154 -5.11 11.77 -10.93
C GLY A 154 -4.20 10.94 -11.83
N LEU A 155 -3.46 9.98 -11.27
CA LEU A 155 -2.62 9.07 -12.05
C LEU A 155 -3.44 8.25 -13.07
N ILE A 156 -4.57 7.67 -12.64
CA ILE A 156 -5.43 6.89 -13.54
C ILE A 156 -5.91 7.76 -14.71
N LYS A 157 -6.33 9.00 -14.42
CA LYS A 157 -6.73 9.97 -15.44
C LYS A 157 -5.59 10.24 -16.44
N ASP A 158 -4.38 10.46 -15.95
CA ASP A 158 -3.21 10.73 -16.81
C ASP A 158 -2.89 9.54 -17.73
N LEU A 159 -3.02 8.31 -17.23
CA LEU A 159 -2.87 7.09 -18.04
C LEU A 159 -3.96 6.94 -19.10
N ILE A 160 -5.21 7.32 -18.78
CA ILE A 160 -6.30 7.35 -19.77
C ILE A 160 -6.00 8.39 -20.86
N ASP A 161 -5.52 9.57 -20.48
CA ASP A 161 -5.15 10.63 -21.43
C ASP A 161 -3.98 10.18 -22.33
N GLU A 162 -2.98 9.50 -21.78
CA GLU A 162 -1.88 8.89 -22.54
C GLU A 162 -2.41 7.87 -23.57
N GLY A 163 -3.31 6.97 -23.14
CA GLY A 163 -3.94 5.98 -24.02
C GLY A 163 -4.78 6.60 -25.15
N LYS A 164 -5.43 7.75 -24.91
CA LYS A 164 -6.14 8.51 -25.94
C LYS A 164 -5.21 9.15 -26.97
N ILE A 165 -4.07 9.68 -26.52
CA ILE A 165 -3.04 10.26 -27.39
C ILE A 165 -2.45 9.17 -28.29
N GLN A 166 -2.19 7.99 -27.74
CA GLN A 166 -1.67 6.82 -28.47
C GLN A 166 -2.72 6.16 -29.39
N GLY A 167 -3.99 6.55 -29.28
CA GLY A 167 -5.09 6.01 -30.09
C GLY A 167 -5.63 4.67 -29.60
N GLU A 168 -5.23 4.23 -28.40
CA GLU A 168 -5.73 3.01 -27.77
C GLU A 168 -7.12 3.18 -27.16
N ILE A 169 -7.45 4.38 -26.68
CA ILE A 169 -8.72 4.72 -26.03
C ILE A 169 -9.50 5.73 -26.87
N ARG A 170 -10.83 5.56 -26.92
CA ARG A 170 -11.75 6.48 -27.61
C ARG A 170 -11.68 7.90 -27.06
N LYS A 171 -11.67 8.88 -27.96
CA LYS A 171 -11.48 10.31 -27.61
C LYS A 171 -12.72 11.00 -27.06
N ASP A 172 -13.91 10.42 -27.24
CA ASP A 172 -15.20 10.97 -26.81
C ASP A 172 -15.52 10.73 -25.33
N LEU A 173 -14.80 9.81 -24.67
CA LEU A 173 -14.98 9.51 -23.26
C LEU A 173 -14.38 10.63 -22.39
N ASP A 174 -14.94 10.92 -21.22
CA ASP A 174 -14.34 11.86 -20.26
C ASP A 174 -13.30 11.14 -19.38
N SER A 175 -12.07 11.66 -19.29
CA SER A 175 -10.99 10.99 -18.56
C SER A 175 -11.17 11.02 -17.05
N HIS A 176 -11.83 12.05 -16.51
CA HIS A 176 -12.05 12.19 -15.08
C HIS A 176 -13.17 11.26 -14.59
N GLU A 177 -14.28 11.20 -15.32
CA GLU A 177 -15.37 10.26 -15.03
C GLU A 177 -14.90 8.81 -15.15
N LEU A 178 -14.07 8.50 -16.15
CA LEU A 178 -13.48 7.17 -16.29
C LEU A 178 -12.51 6.84 -15.15
N SER A 179 -11.72 7.81 -14.66
CA SER A 179 -10.81 7.54 -13.55
C SER A 179 -11.54 7.29 -12.24
N ILE A 180 -12.65 7.99 -11.98
CA ILE A 180 -13.56 7.71 -10.85
C ILE A 180 -14.20 6.33 -11.01
N PHE A 181 -14.65 5.99 -12.22
CA PHE A 181 -15.26 4.69 -12.49
C PHE A 181 -14.27 3.53 -12.25
N ILE A 182 -13.05 3.64 -12.75
CA ILE A 182 -11.99 2.65 -12.49
C ILE A 182 -11.68 2.58 -10.99
N HIS A 183 -11.55 3.72 -10.32
CA HIS A 183 -11.30 3.77 -8.88
C HIS A 183 -12.42 3.09 -8.07
N SER A 184 -13.68 3.29 -8.46
CA SER A 184 -14.84 2.61 -7.86
C SER A 184 -14.78 1.08 -8.03
N ILE A 185 -14.29 0.61 -9.17
CA ILE A 185 -14.09 -0.83 -9.42
C ILE A 185 -12.98 -1.39 -8.54
N ILE A 186 -11.91 -0.63 -8.31
CA ILE A 186 -10.82 -1.04 -7.40
C ILE A 186 -11.38 -1.23 -6.00
N ASP A 187 -12.04 -0.21 -5.45
CA ASP A 187 -12.61 -0.23 -4.11
C ASP A 187 -13.67 -1.34 -3.97
N GLY A 188 -14.56 -1.48 -4.97
CA GLY A 188 -15.58 -2.53 -4.99
C GLY A 188 -14.98 -3.94 -5.06
N THR A 189 -13.92 -4.15 -5.84
CA THR A 189 -13.23 -5.45 -5.94
C THR A 189 -12.52 -5.79 -4.63
N LEU A 190 -11.87 -4.81 -4.00
CA LEU A 190 -11.22 -4.99 -2.71
C LEU A 190 -12.25 -5.32 -1.62
N LEU A 191 -13.36 -4.58 -1.55
CA LEU A 191 -14.42 -4.83 -0.57
C LEU A 191 -15.06 -6.20 -0.78
N LEU A 192 -15.37 -6.57 -2.01
CA LEU A 192 -15.90 -7.90 -2.35
C LEU A 192 -14.94 -9.01 -1.89
N TRP A 193 -13.64 -8.85 -2.09
CA TRP A 193 -12.65 -9.81 -1.59
C TRP A 193 -12.57 -9.85 -0.06
N ILE A 194 -12.73 -8.71 0.61
CA ILE A 194 -12.83 -8.67 2.08
C ILE A 194 -14.06 -9.44 2.55
N GLU A 195 -15.18 -9.40 1.84
CA GLU A 195 -16.39 -10.16 2.18
C GLU A 195 -16.27 -11.65 1.85
N PHE A 196 -15.67 -11.98 0.70
CA PHE A 196 -15.55 -13.32 0.13
C PHE A 196 -14.07 -13.68 -0.09
N PRO A 197 -13.34 -14.06 0.97
CA PRO A 197 -11.88 -14.28 0.91
C PRO A 197 -11.45 -15.46 0.04
N GLU A 198 -12.37 -16.34 -0.36
CA GLU A 198 -12.15 -17.41 -1.34
C GLU A 198 -11.96 -16.87 -2.77
N LEU A 199 -12.35 -15.62 -3.03
CA LEU A 199 -12.09 -14.97 -4.31
C LEU A 199 -10.59 -14.68 -4.46
N SER A 200 -10.06 -14.91 -5.66
CA SER A 200 -8.70 -14.50 -5.98
C SER A 200 -8.67 -13.01 -6.27
N LEU A 201 -8.23 -12.20 -5.31
CA LEU A 201 -8.16 -10.73 -5.43
C LEU A 201 -7.43 -10.31 -6.71
N GLY A 202 -6.20 -10.79 -6.90
CA GLY A 202 -5.38 -10.43 -8.06
C GLY A 202 -6.03 -10.81 -9.39
N LYS A 203 -6.48 -12.06 -9.55
CA LYS A 203 -7.15 -12.50 -10.80
C LYS A 203 -8.43 -11.73 -11.08
N THR A 204 -9.20 -11.43 -10.02
CA THR A 204 -10.45 -10.67 -10.15
C THR A 204 -10.15 -9.24 -10.56
N MET A 205 -9.17 -8.60 -9.94
CA MET A 205 -8.74 -7.25 -10.28
C MET A 205 -8.18 -7.16 -11.70
N GLU A 206 -7.27 -8.04 -12.08
CA GLU A 206 -6.73 -8.13 -13.43
C GLU A 206 -7.86 -8.26 -14.47
N SER A 207 -8.79 -9.20 -14.24
CA SER A 207 -9.92 -9.38 -15.13
C SER A 207 -10.83 -8.15 -15.21
N ASN A 208 -11.02 -7.42 -14.11
CA ASN A 208 -11.83 -6.22 -14.09
C ASN A 208 -11.15 -5.07 -14.86
N ILE A 209 -9.86 -4.85 -14.64
CA ILE A 209 -9.07 -3.85 -15.37
C ILE A 209 -9.06 -4.15 -16.87
N ASP A 210 -8.82 -5.42 -17.25
CA ASP A 210 -8.81 -5.82 -18.65
C ASP A 210 -10.16 -5.55 -19.34
N ARG A 211 -11.27 -5.90 -18.68
CA ARG A 211 -12.63 -5.65 -19.20
C ARG A 211 -12.92 -4.16 -19.34
N VAL A 212 -12.60 -3.35 -18.34
CA VAL A 212 -12.83 -1.90 -18.39
C VAL A 212 -12.00 -1.29 -19.50
N TRP A 213 -10.74 -1.68 -19.63
CA TRP A 213 -9.87 -1.22 -20.70
C TRP A 213 -10.43 -1.56 -22.09
N ASP A 214 -10.90 -2.80 -22.29
CA ASP A 214 -11.48 -3.23 -23.56
C ASP A 214 -12.76 -2.46 -23.92
N LEU A 215 -13.57 -2.06 -22.94
CA LEU A 215 -14.76 -1.22 -23.17
C LEU A 215 -14.41 0.22 -23.59
N MET A 216 -13.19 0.68 -23.31
CA MET A 216 -12.73 2.03 -23.66
C MET A 216 -12.02 2.09 -25.02
N LYS A 217 -11.67 0.94 -25.62
CA LYS A 217 -10.92 0.87 -26.88
C LYS A 217 -11.65 1.49 -28.08
N CYS A 218 -10.87 2.03 -29.00
CA CYS A 218 -11.32 2.54 -30.31
C CYS A 218 -11.92 1.47 -31.21
#